data_AF-A0A256YSF6-F1
#
_entry.id   AF-A0A256YSF6-F1
#
_cell.length_a   1.000
_cell.length_b   1.000
_cell.length_c   1.000
_cell.angle_alpha   90.00
_cell.angle_beta   90.00
_cell.angle_gamma   90.00
#
_symmetry.space_group_name_H-M   'P 1'
#
loop_
_entity.id
_entity.type
_entity.pdbx_description
1 polymer ?
#
loop_
_entity_poly.entity_id
_entity_poly.type
_entity_poly.pdbx_seq_one_letter_code
_entity_poly.pdbx_strand_id
1 'polypeptide(L)' 'MPIIGCGGVTSWRDAVEFMLAGASAVQVGTAVALKGLNIFRLITEGVKSYLERKGYGSVREIVGLSHRG' A
#
# COMPACT_ATOMS: atom_id res chain seq x y z
N MET A 1 11.45 11.74 -7.85
CA MET A 1 10.63 11.02 -8.85
C MET A 1 9.68 10.07 -8.13
N PRO A 2 8.44 9.85 -8.60
CA PRO A 2 7.54 8.88 -7.99
C PRO A 2 8.07 7.44 -8.17
N ILE A 3 8.13 6.67 -7.08
CA ILE A 3 8.54 5.26 -7.08
C ILE A 3 7.30 4.38 -7.14
N ILE A 4 7.31 3.34 -7.97
CA ILE A 4 6.25 2.32 -8.02
C ILE A 4 6.82 1.04 -7.41
N GLY A 5 6.28 0.60 -6.27
CA GLY A 5 6.67 -0.64 -5.62
C GLY A 5 6.09 -1.85 -6.37
N CYS A 6 6.92 -2.86 -6.63
CA CYS A 6 6.50 -4.08 -7.31
C CYS A 6 7.09 -5.30 -6.60
N GLY A 7 6.33 -6.40 -6.61
CA GLY A 7 6.70 -7.67 -6.02
C GLY A 7 6.12 -7.87 -4.62
N GLY A 8 5.46 -9.01 -4.40
CA GLY A 8 5.08 -9.46 -3.06
C GLY A 8 3.87 -8.78 -2.40
N VAL A 9 3.18 -7.83 -3.05
CA VAL A 9 1.99 -7.19 -2.46
C VAL A 9 0.80 -8.15 -2.50
N THR A 10 0.49 -8.74 -1.35
CA THR A 10 -0.59 -9.72 -1.16
C THR A 10 -1.58 -9.33 -0.06
N SER A 11 -1.32 -8.22 0.63
CA SER A 11 -2.13 -7.65 1.69
C SER A 11 -2.04 -6.11 1.72
N TRP A 12 -2.94 -5.47 2.48
CA TRP A 12 -2.87 -4.02 2.70
C TRP A 12 -1.63 -3.58 3.50
N ARG A 13 -1.07 -4.48 4.33
CA ARG A 13 0.11 -4.18 5.15
C ARG A 13 1.32 -4.00 4.25
N ASP A 14 1.51 -4.94 3.33
CA ASP A 14 2.57 -4.89 2.32
C ASP A 14 2.49 -3.56 1.53
N ALA A 15 1.29 -3.16 1.10
CA ALA A 15 1.08 -1.90 0.40
C ALA A 15 1.46 -0.68 1.26
N VAL A 16 1.07 -0.66 2.54
CA VAL A 16 1.44 0.40 3.48
C VAL A 16 2.95 0.43 3.71
N GLU A 17 3.61 -0.72 3.87
CA GLU A 17 5.06 -0.82 4.05
C GLU A 17 5.82 -0.25 2.85
N PHE A 18 5.40 -0.60 1.64
CA PHE A 18 5.96 0.00 0.42
C PHE A 18 5.77 1.52 0.41
N MET A 19 4.60 2.03 0.79
CA MET A 19 4.35 3.47 0.86
C MET A 19 5.25 4.14 1.89
N LEU A 20 5.32 3.61 3.11
CA LEU A 20 6.18 4.09 4.18
C LEU A 20 7.67 4.11 3.76
N ALA A 21 8.11 3.11 2.99
CA ALA A 21 9.45 3.06 2.41
C ALA A 21 9.68 4.07 1.26
N GLY A 22 8.62 4.67 0.70
CA GLY A 22 8.71 5.74 -0.30
C GLY A 22 8.01 5.46 -1.63
N ALA A 23 7.36 4.32 -1.79
CA ALA A 23 6.55 4.05 -2.97
C ALA A 23 5.33 4.97 -3.01
N SER A 24 5.09 5.61 -4.15
CA SER A 24 3.89 6.42 -4.40
C SER A 24 2.71 5.59 -4.93
N ALA A 25 3.00 4.38 -5.43
CA ALA A 25 2.03 3.40 -5.90
C ALA A 25 2.60 1.98 -5.76
N VAL A 26 1.74 0.96 -5.82
CA VAL A 26 2.15 -0.45 -5.78
C VAL A 26 1.48 -1.27 -6.87
N GLN A 27 2.16 -2.31 -7.35
CA GLN A 27 1.64 -3.27 -8.33
C GLN A 27 1.25 -4.59 -7.66
N VAL A 28 0.15 -5.18 -8.12
CA VAL A 28 -0.38 -6.47 -7.64
C VAL A 28 -0.51 -7.41 -8.83
N GLY A 29 0.36 -8.43 -8.90
CA GLY A 29 0.39 -9.42 -9.98
C GLY A 29 0.01 -10.82 -9.50
N THR A 30 0.97 -11.54 -8.92
CA THR A 30 0.80 -12.93 -8.44
C THR A 30 -0.42 -13.11 -7.54
N ALA A 31 -0.72 -12.14 -6.68
CA ALA A 31 -1.87 -12.22 -5.79
C ALA A 31 -3.22 -12.22 -6.52
N VAL A 32 -3.31 -11.63 -7.72
CA VAL A 32 -4.53 -11.67 -8.56
C VAL A 32 -4.80 -13.09 -9.02
N ALA A 33 -3.77 -13.81 -9.46
CA ALA A 33 -3.91 -15.21 -9.89
C ALA A 33 -4.29 -16.13 -8.72
N LEU A 34 -3.78 -15.87 -7.51
CA LEU A 34 -4.02 -16.72 -6.34
C LEU A 34 -5.34 -16.42 -5.60
N LYS A 35 -5.76 -15.15 -5.55
CA LYS A 35 -6.88 -14.68 -4.72
C LYS A 35 -8.04 -14.06 -5.52
N GLY A 36 -7.91 -14.00 -6.84
CA GLY A 36 -8.86 -13.35 -7.73
C GLY A 36 -8.87 -11.83 -7.58
N LEU A 37 -9.78 -11.17 -8.31
CA LEU A 37 -9.87 -9.70 -8.39
C LEU A 37 -10.30 -9.04 -7.06
N ASN A 38 -10.90 -9.79 -6.12
CA ASN A 38 -11.29 -9.27 -4.82
C ASN A 38 -10.08 -8.79 -3.98
N ILE A 39 -8.85 -9.19 -4.34
CA ILE A 39 -7.62 -8.73 -3.68
C ILE A 39 -7.48 -7.20 -3.71
N PHE A 40 -7.90 -6.55 -4.80
CA PHE A 40 -7.82 -5.10 -4.91
C PHE A 40 -8.67 -4.41 -3.85
N ARG A 41 -9.91 -4.87 -3.65
CA ARG A 41 -10.82 -4.33 -2.64
C ARG A 41 -10.28 -4.54 -1.22
N LEU A 42 -9.77 -5.74 -0.92
CA LEU A 42 -9.19 -6.05 0.39
C LEU A 42 -7.98 -5.16 0.72
N ILE A 43 -7.14 -4.89 -0.28
CA ILE A 43 -5.99 -3.99 -0.12
C ILE A 43 -6.47 -2.55 0.11
N THR A 44 -7.36 -2.03 -0.75
CA THR A 44 -7.79 -0.63 -0.67
C THR A 44 -8.58 -0.31 0.60
N GLU A 45 -9.48 -1.20 1.03
CA GLU A 45 -10.22 -1.05 2.30
C GLU A 45 -9.29 -1.12 3.51
N GLY A 46 -8.30 -2.03 3.48
CA GLY A 46 -7.32 -2.17 4.55
C GLY A 46 -6.41 -0.94 4.67
N VAL A 47 -5.94 -0.40 3.53
CA VAL A 47 -5.17 0.85 3.50
C VAL A 47 -6.00 2.01 4.01
N LYS A 48 -7.24 2.18 3.54
CA LYS A 48 -8.15 3.23 4.02
C LYS A 48 -8.34 3.16 5.54
N SER A 49 -8.65 1.97 6.05
CA SER A 49 -8.84 1.75 7.48
C SER A 49 -7.57 2.04 8.29
N TYR A 50 -6.39 1.74 7.73
CA TYR A 50 -5.12 2.07 8.36
C TYR A 50 -4.92 3.59 8.46
N LEU A 51 -5.18 4.34 7.39
CA LEU A 51 -5.05 5.80 7.36
C LEU A 51 -5.99 6.44 8.40
N GLU A 52 -7.27 6.03 8.42
CA GLU A 52 -8.26 6.51 9.38
C GLU A 52 -7.82 6.28 10.83
N ARG A 53 -7.35 5.06 11.15
CA ARG A 53 -6.84 4.75 12.50
C ARG A 53 -5.60 5.55 12.89
N LYS A 54 -4.81 6.00 11.92
CA LYS A 54 -3.59 6.78 12.14
C LYS A 54 -3.79 8.29 12.02
N GLY A 55 -5.00 8.73 11.64
CA GLY A 55 -5.32 10.15 11.47
C GLY A 55 -4.78 10.78 10.19
N TYR A 56 -4.47 9.98 9.17
CA TYR A 56 -4.06 10.47 7.85
C TYR A 56 -5.26 10.58 6.91
N GLY A 57 -5.33 11.64 6.10
CA GLY A 57 -6.38 11.84 5.10
C GLY A 57 -6.04 11.24 3.72
N SER A 58 -4.76 10.94 3.47
CA SER A 58 -4.28 10.47 2.18
C SER A 58 -3.07 9.55 2.31
N VAL A 59 -2.96 8.59 1.40
CA VAL A 59 -1.74 7.77 1.23
C VAL A 59 -0.50 8.64 1.00
N ARG A 60 -0.64 9.85 0.43
CA ARG A 60 0.48 10.77 0.18
C ARG A 60 1.18 11.22 1.46
N GLU A 61 0.46 11.28 2.56
CA GLU A 61 0.99 11.71 3.87
C GLU A 61 1.90 10.66 4.49
N ILE A 62 1.75 9.39 4.09
CA ILE A 62 2.57 8.29 4.60
C ILE A 62 3.77 7.95 3.71
N VAL A 63 3.85 8.50 2.50
CA VAL A 63 4.93 8.17 1.56
C VAL A 63 6.29 8.61 2.09
N GLY A 64 7.15 7.63 2.37
CA GLY A 64 8.53 7.84 2.81
C GLY A 64 8.68 8.20 4.29
N LEU A 65 7.64 8.05 5.13
CA LEU A 65 7.74 8.37 6.56
C LEU A 65 8.80 7.53 7.31
N SER A 66 9.09 6.31 6.86
CA SER A 66 10.11 5.45 7.50
C SER A 66 11.55 5.97 7.35
N HIS A 67 11.79 6.90 6.43
CA HIS A 67 13.12 7.47 6.16
C HIS A 67 13.28 8.91 6.65
N ARG A 68 12.22 9.52 7.21
CA ARG A 68 12.24 10.91 7.71
C ARG A 68 12.49 11.00 9.22
N GLY A 69 13.28 10.06 9.76
CA GLY A 69 13.78 10.09 11.13
C GLY A 69 15.01 10.98 11.27
#